data_AF-A0A7C7L0E6-F1
#
_entry.id   AF-A0A7C7L0E6-F1
#
_cell.length_a   1.000
_cell.length_b   1.000
_cell.length_c   1.000
_cell.angle_alpha   90.00
_cell.angle_beta   90.00
_cell.angle_gamma   90.00
#
_symmetry.space_group_name_H-M   'P 1'
#
loop_
_entity.id
_entity.type
_entity.pdbx_description
1 polymer ?
#
loop_
_entity_poly.entity_id
_entity_poly.type
_entity_poly.pdbx_seq_one_letter_code
_entity_poly.pdbx_strand_id
1 'polypeptide(L)'
;MPRIGVFVCHCGINIASIVDVEKVRDALAKHPGVAYSVDYRYMCSDPGQKMIQDAIREHKLTGVVVAACSPQMHEVTFRSACAVAGLNPYLCEMANIREHCSWVHTDKEAATQKAIELVRMMVEKVKRNQELQPIYIEVTKRALVIGGG
;
A
#
# COMPACT_ATOMS: atom_id res chain seq x y z
N MET A 1 -11.47 3.83 -17.26
CA MET A 1 -10.64 4.84 -16.56
C MET A 1 -10.15 4.22 -15.26
N PRO A 2 -8.91 4.48 -14.83
CA PRO A 2 -8.40 3.93 -13.57
C PRO A 2 -9.22 4.46 -12.40
N ARG A 3 -9.56 3.56 -11.46
CA ARG A 3 -10.26 3.86 -10.21
C ARG A 3 -9.40 3.37 -9.06
N ILE A 4 -8.48 4.22 -8.61
CA ILE A 4 -7.48 3.83 -7.61
C ILE A 4 -8.00 4.12 -6.20
N GLY A 5 -7.87 3.14 -5.30
CA GLY A 5 -8.07 3.34 -3.88
C GLY A 5 -6.75 3.65 -3.19
N VAL A 6 -6.69 4.74 -2.43
CA VAL A 6 -5.52 5.13 -1.65
C VAL A 6 -5.82 4.94 -0.17
N PHE A 7 -4.96 4.21 0.53
CA PHE A 7 -5.11 3.93 1.95
C PHE A 7 -3.87 4.38 2.71
N VAL A 8 -4.03 5.37 3.59
CA VAL A 8 -2.91 5.99 4.31
C VAL A 8 -2.86 5.48 5.75
N CYS A 9 -1.75 4.86 6.14
CA CYS A 9 -1.58 4.28 7.45
C CYS A 9 -0.99 5.28 8.44
N HIS A 10 -1.50 5.34 9.67
CA HIS A 10 -0.89 6.11 10.76
C HIS A 10 0.27 5.35 11.42
N CYS A 11 0.19 4.01 11.39
CA CYS A 11 1.09 3.09 12.08
C CYS A 11 1.24 3.46 13.58
N GLY A 12 0.10 3.73 14.22
CA GLY A 12 0.09 4.32 15.56
C GLY A 12 0.64 5.74 15.51
N ILE A 13 1.81 5.95 16.09
CA ILE A 13 2.53 7.23 16.00
C ILE A 13 3.70 7.18 15.01
N ASN A 14 4.07 6.01 14.49
CA ASN A 14 5.29 5.87 13.69
C ASN A 14 5.27 6.68 12.39
N ILE A 15 4.10 6.88 11.79
CA ILE A 15 3.92 7.77 10.64
C ILE A 15 3.28 9.09 11.10
N ALA A 16 2.19 9.01 11.86
CA ALA A 16 1.39 10.17 12.24
C ALA A 16 2.11 11.22 13.12
N SER A 17 3.21 10.88 13.79
CA SER A 17 3.97 11.86 14.58
C SER A 17 4.74 12.87 13.73
N ILE A 18 5.10 12.50 12.50
CA ILE A 18 5.94 13.31 11.60
C ILE A 18 5.22 13.63 10.28
N VAL A 19 4.35 12.75 9.79
CA VAL A 19 3.57 12.98 8.57
C VAL A 19 2.14 13.32 8.95
N ASP A 20 1.61 14.42 8.39
CA ASP A 20 0.20 14.74 8.48
C ASP A 20 -0.61 13.83 7.55
N VAL A 21 -1.08 12.72 8.11
CA VAL A 21 -1.76 11.65 7.37
C VAL A 21 -3.08 12.11 6.76
N GLU A 22 -3.83 12.97 7.44
CA GLU A 22 -5.09 13.52 6.93
C GLU A 22 -4.84 14.42 5.72
N LYS A 23 -3.80 15.27 5.79
CA LYS A 23 -3.39 16.10 4.64
C LYS A 23 -2.93 15.24 3.45
N VAL A 24 -2.26 14.11 3.70
CA VAL A 24 -1.93 13.14 2.62
C VAL A 24 -3.20 12.55 2.02
N ARG A 25 -4.14 12.05 2.84
CA ARG A 25 -5.43 11.52 2.37
C ARG A 25 -6.16 12.55 1.49
N ASP A 26 -6.31 13.78 1.96
CA ASP A 26 -7.08 14.83 1.30
C ASP A 26 -6.44 15.29 0.00
N ALA A 27 -5.10 15.34 -0.04
CA ALA A 27 -4.36 15.64 -1.26
C ALA A 27 -4.58 14.57 -2.33
N LEU A 28 -4.60 13.29 -1.94
CA LEU A 28 -4.78 12.17 -2.87
C LEU A 28 -6.24 11.98 -3.28
N ALA A 29 -7.21 12.33 -2.44
CA ALA A 29 -8.62 12.34 -2.81
C ALA A 29 -8.92 13.24 -4.03
N LYS A 30 -8.10 14.29 -4.23
CA LYS A 30 -8.21 15.24 -5.35
C LYS A 30 -7.33 14.86 -6.55
N HIS A 31 -6.53 13.80 -6.45
CA HIS A 31 -5.59 13.41 -7.49
C HIS A 31 -6.31 12.67 -8.63
N PRO A 32 -6.08 13.03 -9.91
CA PRO A 32 -6.77 12.39 -11.03
C PRO A 32 -6.66 10.86 -11.02
N GLY A 33 -7.77 10.16 -11.21
CA GLY A 33 -7.83 8.69 -11.22
C GLY A 33 -7.90 8.03 -9.84
N VAL A 34 -7.79 8.79 -8.73
CA VAL A 34 -8.14 8.29 -7.40
C VAL A 34 -9.66 8.36 -7.24
N ALA A 35 -10.28 7.23 -6.91
CA ALA A 35 -11.73 7.11 -6.71
C ALA A 35 -12.12 7.03 -5.23
N TYR A 36 -11.17 6.66 -4.37
CA TYR A 36 -11.37 6.54 -2.93
C TYR A 36 -10.04 6.83 -2.23
N SER A 37 -10.06 7.62 -1.16
CA SER A 37 -8.88 7.93 -0.34
C SER A 37 -9.30 7.97 1.13
N VAL A 38 -8.68 7.14 1.95
CA VAL A 38 -8.98 7.03 3.38
C VAL A 38 -7.71 6.84 4.18
N ASP A 39 -7.74 7.22 5.45
CA ASP A 39 -6.71 6.91 6.40
C ASP A 39 -7.22 6.01 7.54
N TYR A 40 -6.32 5.20 8.09
CA TYR A 40 -6.65 4.33 9.22
C TYR A 40 -5.42 4.05 10.08
N ARG A 41 -5.67 3.74 11.36
CA ARG A 41 -4.61 3.63 12.37
C ARG A 41 -3.58 2.55 12.04
N TYR A 42 -4.05 1.38 11.60
CA TYR A 42 -3.21 0.23 11.27
C TYR A 42 -3.76 -0.48 10.02
N MET A 43 -3.29 -0.11 8.83
CA MET A 43 -3.79 -0.73 7.59
C MET A 43 -3.55 -2.25 7.52
N CYS A 44 -2.50 -2.76 8.15
CA CYS A 44 -2.17 -4.19 8.12
C CYS A 44 -3.01 -5.05 9.07
N SER A 45 -3.77 -4.45 9.99
CA SER A 45 -4.64 -5.22 10.89
C SER A 45 -5.88 -5.76 10.16
N ASP A 46 -6.59 -6.71 10.76
CA ASP A 46 -7.79 -7.30 10.14
C ASP A 46 -8.83 -6.23 9.74
N PRO A 47 -9.15 -5.21 10.57
CA PRO A 47 -10.03 -4.12 10.15
C PRO A 47 -9.49 -3.31 8.96
N GLY A 48 -8.18 -3.05 8.92
CA GLY A 48 -7.54 -2.32 7.82
C GLY A 48 -7.58 -3.10 6.51
N GLN A 49 -7.31 -4.40 6.55
CA GLN A 49 -7.42 -5.29 5.38
C GLN A 49 -8.87 -5.44 4.92
N LYS A 50 -9.82 -5.55 5.86
CA LYS A 50 -11.25 -5.60 5.56
C LYS A 50 -11.74 -4.32 4.89
N MET A 51 -11.29 -3.15 5.36
CA MET A 51 -11.56 -1.86 4.73
C MET A 51 -11.08 -1.81 3.27
N ILE A 52 -9.88 -2.33 2.97
CA ILE A 52 -9.39 -2.43 1.58
C ILE A 52 -10.33 -3.32 0.76
N GLN A 53 -10.67 -4.51 1.27
CA GLN A 53 -11.52 -5.46 0.56
C GLN A 53 -12.91 -4.89 0.25
N ASP A 54 -13.52 -4.22 1.22
CA ASP A 54 -14.85 -3.65 1.08
C ASP A 54 -14.83 -2.46 0.11
N ALA A 55 -13.84 -1.57 0.23
CA ALA A 55 -13.64 -0.47 -0.71
C ALA A 55 -13.41 -0.93 -2.15
N ILE A 56 -12.67 -2.03 -2.38
CA ILE A 56 -12.50 -2.64 -3.71
C ILE A 56 -13.85 -2.95 -4.35
N ARG A 57 -14.76 -3.60 -3.59
CA ARG A 57 -16.07 -4.01 -4.07
C ARG A 57 -17.02 -2.82 -4.22
N GLU A 58 -17.12 -1.97 -3.21
CA GLU A 58 -18.05 -0.84 -3.14
C GLU A 58 -17.74 0.24 -4.17
N HIS A 59 -16.46 0.62 -4.27
CA HIS A 59 -16.03 1.70 -5.16
C HIS A 59 -15.59 1.18 -6.54
N LYS A 60 -15.68 -0.14 -6.78
CA LYS A 60 -15.28 -0.81 -8.02
C LYS A 60 -13.85 -0.41 -8.40
N LEU A 61 -12.93 -0.59 -7.46
CA LEU A 61 -11.54 -0.18 -7.63
C LEU A 61 -10.85 -1.06 -8.67
N THR A 62 -10.03 -0.44 -9.51
CA THR A 62 -9.21 -1.13 -10.52
C THR A 62 -7.74 -1.18 -10.11
N GLY A 63 -7.40 -0.67 -8.93
CA GLY A 63 -6.04 -0.69 -8.39
C GLY A 63 -6.03 -0.10 -6.98
N VAL A 64 -5.00 -0.45 -6.20
CA VAL A 64 -4.86 -0.05 -4.79
C VAL A 64 -3.45 0.47 -4.55
N VAL A 65 -3.35 1.56 -3.81
CA VAL A 65 -2.09 2.07 -3.26
C VAL A 65 -2.21 2.14 -1.74
N VAL A 66 -1.32 1.45 -1.03
CA VAL A 66 -1.24 1.54 0.44
C VAL A 66 -0.01 2.37 0.82
N ALA A 67 -0.23 3.54 1.41
CA ALA A 67 0.82 4.41 1.89
C ALA A 67 1.14 4.08 3.36
N ALA A 68 2.20 3.32 3.59
CA ALA A 68 2.52 2.76 4.90
C ALA A 68 4.03 2.48 5.06
N CYS A 69 4.37 1.27 5.50
CA CYS A 69 5.73 0.78 5.68
C CYS A 69 6.33 0.21 4.40
N SER A 70 7.55 -0.34 4.50
CA SER A 70 8.25 -0.98 3.40
C SER A 70 7.45 -2.13 2.74
N PRO A 71 7.46 -2.24 1.40
CA PRO A 71 6.91 -3.39 0.70
C PRO A 71 7.60 -4.71 1.08
N GLN A 72 8.87 -4.66 1.49
CA GLN A 72 9.57 -5.85 2.01
C GLN A 72 8.90 -6.46 3.24
N MET A 73 8.06 -5.69 3.95
CA MET A 73 7.37 -6.14 5.16
C MET A 73 5.95 -6.62 4.89
N HIS A 74 5.13 -5.84 4.16
CA HIS A 74 3.69 -6.09 4.05
C HIS A 74 3.14 -6.12 2.62
N GLU A 75 3.97 -6.14 1.57
CA GLU A 75 3.47 -6.26 0.19
C GLU A 75 2.63 -7.53 0.01
N VAL A 76 3.14 -8.67 0.49
CA VAL A 76 2.42 -9.95 0.42
C VAL A 76 1.08 -9.87 1.16
N THR A 77 1.03 -9.19 2.30
CA THR A 77 -0.19 -9.00 3.09
C THR A 77 -1.24 -8.22 2.30
N PHE A 78 -0.89 -7.04 1.77
CA PHE A 78 -1.85 -6.21 1.04
C PHE A 78 -2.26 -6.80 -0.31
N ARG A 79 -1.33 -7.48 -0.99
CA ARG A 79 -1.64 -8.26 -2.19
C ARG A 79 -2.65 -9.36 -1.92
N SER A 80 -2.47 -10.10 -0.82
CA SER A 80 -3.42 -11.14 -0.40
C SER A 80 -4.79 -10.54 -0.07
N ALA A 81 -4.84 -9.41 0.64
CA ALA A 81 -6.10 -8.72 0.94
C ALA A 81 -6.83 -8.27 -0.33
N CYS A 82 -6.10 -7.72 -1.32
CA CYS A 82 -6.67 -7.34 -2.61
C CYS A 82 -7.21 -8.56 -3.38
N ALA A 83 -6.46 -9.67 -3.39
CA ALA A 83 -6.85 -10.92 -4.05
C ALA A 83 -8.16 -11.50 -3.49
N VAL A 84 -8.34 -11.45 -2.16
CA VAL A 84 -9.58 -11.88 -1.49
C VAL A 84 -10.81 -11.07 -1.96
N ALA A 85 -10.61 -9.83 -2.38
CA ALA A 85 -11.65 -8.98 -2.96
C ALA A 85 -11.78 -9.11 -4.49
N GLY A 86 -11.01 -9.99 -5.12
CA GLY A 86 -11.03 -10.22 -6.57
C GLY A 86 -10.18 -9.25 -7.38
N LEU A 87 -9.39 -8.38 -6.75
CA LEU A 87 -8.44 -7.52 -7.45
C LEU A 87 -7.13 -8.27 -7.68
N ASN A 88 -6.60 -8.22 -8.91
CA ASN A 88 -5.32 -8.83 -9.24
C ASN A 88 -4.20 -8.31 -8.31
N PRO A 89 -3.40 -9.17 -7.65
CA PRO A 89 -2.34 -8.77 -6.72
C PRO A 89 -1.35 -7.74 -7.27
N TYR A 90 -1.09 -7.78 -8.58
CA TYR A 90 -0.11 -6.92 -9.23
C TYR A 90 -0.67 -5.53 -9.57
N LEU A 91 -1.95 -5.30 -9.28
CA LEU A 91 -2.60 -3.98 -9.27
C LEU A 91 -2.63 -3.35 -7.86
N CYS A 92 -1.91 -3.94 -6.91
CA CYS A 92 -1.67 -3.39 -5.57
C CYS A 92 -0.21 -2.93 -5.46
N GLU A 93 -0.02 -1.66 -5.12
CA GLU A 93 1.29 -1.04 -4.90
C GLU A 93 1.36 -0.43 -3.49
N MET A 94 2.58 -0.26 -3.01
CA MET A 94 2.84 0.37 -1.71
C MET A 94 3.70 1.61 -1.87
N ALA A 95 3.30 2.69 -1.19
CA ALA A 95 4.15 3.86 -0.99
C ALA A 95 4.78 3.78 0.40
N ASN A 96 6.10 3.65 0.48
CA ASN A 96 6.82 3.63 1.75
C ASN A 96 6.95 5.06 2.30
N ILE A 97 6.08 5.42 3.25
CA ILE A 97 6.07 6.71 3.94
C ILE A 97 6.51 6.58 5.41
N ARG A 98 7.00 5.40 5.83
CA ARG A 98 7.54 5.18 7.18
C ARG A 98 9.07 5.20 7.17
N GLU A 99 9.70 4.10 6.74
CA GLU A 99 11.15 3.96 6.71
C GLU A 99 11.81 5.02 5.81
N HIS A 100 11.16 5.37 4.70
CA HIS A 100 11.71 6.33 3.72
C HIS A 100 11.21 7.76 3.93
N CYS A 101 10.34 7.99 4.92
CA CYS A 101 9.79 9.31 5.22
C CYS A 101 9.72 9.56 6.73
N SER A 102 8.65 9.17 7.43
CA SER A 102 8.42 9.60 8.82
C SER A 102 9.55 9.29 9.80
N TRP A 103 10.28 8.18 9.62
CA TRP A 103 11.38 7.81 10.51
C TRP A 103 12.69 8.57 10.28
N VAL A 104 12.85 9.19 9.11
CA VAL A 104 14.13 9.78 8.68
C VAL A 104 14.06 11.28 8.43
N HIS A 105 12.90 11.91 8.70
CA HIS A 105 12.72 13.37 8.64
C HIS A 105 12.19 13.87 9.98
N THR A 106 12.54 15.10 10.32
CA THR A 106 12.06 15.78 11.54
C THR A 106 11.11 16.94 11.22
N ASP A 107 11.25 17.55 10.04
CA ASP A 107 10.35 18.58 9.55
C ASP A 107 9.04 17.94 9.07
N LYS A 108 7.96 18.24 9.79
CA LYS A 108 6.62 17.72 9.52
C LYS A 108 6.06 18.17 8.18
N GLU A 109 6.27 19.43 7.80
CA GLU A 109 5.72 19.97 6.55
C GLU A 109 6.44 19.36 5.35
N ALA A 110 7.78 19.33 5.40
CA ALA A 110 8.59 18.70 4.35
C ALA A 110 8.32 17.19 4.24
N ALA A 111 8.20 16.48 5.37
CA ALA A 111 7.87 15.05 5.38
C ALA A 111 6.46 14.78 4.81
N THR A 112 5.49 15.62 5.14
CA THR A 112 4.13 15.50 4.61
C THR A 112 4.12 15.71 3.10
N GLN A 113 4.81 16.75 2.60
CA GLN A 113 4.88 17.01 1.17
C GLN A 113 5.58 15.85 0.44
N LYS A 114 6.67 15.32 1.00
CA LYS A 114 7.35 14.13 0.48
C LYS A 114 6.42 12.92 0.43
N ALA A 115 5.66 12.67 1.50
CA ALA A 115 4.71 11.56 1.54
C ALA A 115 3.65 11.70 0.42
N ILE A 116 3.09 12.89 0.20
CA ILE A 116 2.15 13.15 -0.90
C ILE A 116 2.76 12.77 -2.25
N GLU A 117 3.99 13.22 -2.54
CA GLU A 117 4.65 12.91 -3.81
C GLU A 117 4.95 11.42 -3.98
N LEU A 118 5.39 10.74 -2.91
CA LEU A 118 5.59 9.29 -2.94
C LEU A 118 4.31 8.53 -3.27
N VAL A 119 3.16 8.94 -2.70
CA VAL A 119 1.88 8.31 -3.01
C VAL A 119 1.44 8.65 -4.44
N ARG A 120 1.60 9.89 -4.90
CA ARG A 120 1.30 10.30 -6.29
C ARG A 120 2.07 9.46 -7.29
N MET A 121 3.37 9.24 -7.07
CA MET A 121 4.20 8.38 -7.91
C MET A 121 3.64 6.96 -7.99
N MET A 122 3.22 6.38 -6.87
CA MET A 122 2.65 5.02 -6.86
C MET A 122 1.27 4.97 -7.52
N VAL A 123 0.45 6.02 -7.39
CA VAL A 123 -0.81 6.12 -8.12
C VAL A 123 -0.55 6.14 -9.63
N GLU A 124 0.39 6.95 -10.11
CA GLU A 124 0.73 6.98 -11.54
C GLU A 124 1.31 5.65 -12.05
N LYS A 125 2.09 4.96 -11.22
CA LYS A 125 2.58 3.60 -11.52
C LYS A 125 1.41 2.63 -11.66
N VAL A 126 0.53 2.54 -10.65
CA VAL A 126 -0.55 1.55 -10.62
C VAL A 126 -1.56 1.74 -11.76
N LYS A 127 -1.76 2.98 -12.23
CA LYS A 127 -2.57 3.27 -13.43
C LYS A 127 -2.06 2.56 -14.69
N ARG A 128 -0.78 2.21 -14.72
CA ARG A 128 -0.08 1.59 -15.86
C ARG A 128 0.28 0.13 -15.59
N ASN A 129 0.06 -0.38 -14.37
CA ASN A 129 0.26 -1.77 -14.06
C ASN A 129 -0.69 -2.64 -14.90
N GLN A 130 -0.24 -3.87 -15.16
CA GLN A 130 -1.01 -4.88 -15.86
C GLN A 130 -1.32 -6.02 -14.90
N GLU A 131 -2.42 -6.70 -15.14
CA GLU A 131 -2.72 -7.95 -14.45
C GLU A 131 -1.68 -8.99 -14.82
N LEU A 132 -1.07 -9.61 -13.81
CA LEU A 132 -0.12 -10.70 -14.01
C LEU A 132 -0.63 -11.98 -13.34
N GLN A 133 -0.10 -13.10 -13.78
CA GLN A 133 -0.36 -14.41 -13.20
C GLN A 133 0.91 -14.91 -12.50
N PRO A 134 0.80 -15.49 -11.28
CA PRO A 134 1.95 -16.07 -10.62
C PRO A 134 2.47 -17.26 -11.44
N ILE A 135 3.78 -17.39 -11.49
CA ILE A 135 4.43 -18.54 -12.12
C ILE A 135 4.46 -19.68 -11.12
N TYR A 136 3.90 -20.82 -11.51
CA TYR A 136 3.97 -22.05 -10.73
C TYR A 136 5.16 -22.88 -11.21
N ILE A 137 6.01 -23.29 -10.26
CA ILE A 137 7.18 -24.12 -10.52
C ILE A 137 7.12 -25.36 -9.63
N GLU A 138 7.65 -26.48 -10.13
CA GLU A 138 7.69 -27.72 -9.35
C GLU A 138 8.71 -27.64 -8.22
N VAL A 139 8.29 -28.05 -7.02
CA VAL A 139 9.17 -28.14 -5.86
C VAL A 139 9.86 -29.49 -5.86
N THR A 140 11.18 -29.50 -6.03
CA THR A 140 11.97 -30.71 -5.84
C THR A 140 11.88 -31.15 -4.38
N LYS A 141 11.38 -32.36 -4.11
CA LYS A 141 11.25 -32.94 -2.76
C LYS A 141 12.60 -33.38 -2.19
N ARG A 142 13.56 -32.46 -2.12
CA ARG A 142 14.92 -32.65 -1.59
C ARG A 142 15.33 -31.38 -0.85
N ALA A 143 15.92 -31.55 0.33
CA ALA A 143 16.48 -30.45 1.12
C ALA A 143 18.01 -30.55 1.16
N LEU A 144 18.68 -29.41 1.35
CA LEU A 144 20.11 -29.32 1.65
C LEU A 144 20.24 -28.69 3.04
N VAL A 145 20.90 -29.40 3.96
CA VAL A 145 21.27 -28.87 5.28
C VAL A 145 22.77 -28.58 5.24
N ILE A 146 23.16 -27.35 5.59
CA ILE A 146 24.56 -26.91 5.64
C ILE A 146 24.93 -26.69 7.10
N GLY A 147 25.82 -27.53 7.62
CA GLY A 147 26.17 -27.60 9.03
C GLY A 147 25.43 -28.75 9.73
N GLY A 148 26.19 -29.69 10.30
CA GLY A 148 25.69 -30.86 11.04
C GLY A 148 26.10 -30.85 12.51
N GLY A 149 26.18 -29.65 13.09
CA GLY A 149 26.40 -29.44 14.51
C GLY A 149 25.12 -29.49 15.32
#